data_AF-A0A376S863-F1
#
_entry.id   AF-A0A376S863-F1
#
_cell.length_a   1.000
_cell.length_b   1.000
_cell.length_c   1.000
_cell.angle_alpha   90.00
_cell.angle_beta   90.00
_cell.angle_gamma   90.00
#
_symmetry.space_group_name_H-M   'P 1'
#
loop_
_entity.id
_entity.type
_entity.pdbx_description
1 polymer ?
#
loop_
_entity_poly.entity_id
_entity_poly.type
_entity_poly.pdbx_seq_one_letter_code
_entity_poly.pdbx_strand_id
1 'polypeptide(L)'
;MSEIKDVIVQGLWKNNSALVQLLGLCPLLAVTSTATNALGLGLATTLVLTLTNLTISTLRHWTPAEIRIPIYVMIIASVVSAVQMLINAYAFGLYQSLGIFIPLIVTNCIVVGPR
;
A
#
# COMPACT_ATOMS: atom_id res chain seq x y z
N MET A 1 -32.09 -18.88 4.63
CA MET A 1 -30.92 -19.15 5.50
C MET A 1 -29.60 -19.35 4.73
N SER A 2 -29.58 -19.50 3.38
CA SER A 2 -28.31 -19.66 2.63
C SER A 2 -27.71 -18.35 2.10
N GLU A 3 -28.49 -17.30 1.85
CA GLU A 3 -27.97 -16.05 1.25
C GLU A 3 -26.84 -15.40 2.06
N ILE A 4 -26.95 -15.34 3.39
CA ILE A 4 -25.89 -14.76 4.24
C ILE A 4 -24.62 -15.62 4.15
N LYS A 5 -24.76 -16.94 4.04
CA LYS A 5 -23.63 -17.88 3.94
C LYS A 5 -22.95 -17.76 2.58
N ASP A 6 -23.72 -17.60 1.50
CA ASP A 6 -23.21 -17.37 0.16
C ASP A 6 -22.51 -16.01 0.03
N VAL A 7 -23.07 -14.94 0.60
CA VAL A 7 -22.43 -13.61 0.63
C VAL A 7 -21.12 -13.63 1.45
N ILE A 8 -21.10 -14.33 2.59
CA ILE A 8 -19.88 -14.48 3.39
C ILE A 8 -18.84 -15.31 2.63
N VAL A 9 -19.21 -16.46 2.04
CA VAL A 9 -18.25 -17.32 1.32
C VAL A 9 -17.74 -16.64 0.04
N GLN A 10 -18.60 -15.93 -0.69
CA GLN A 10 -18.17 -15.16 -1.87
C GLN A 10 -17.28 -13.99 -1.47
N GLY A 11 -17.66 -13.21 -0.46
CA GLY A 11 -16.93 -12.04 0.00
C GLY A 11 -15.59 -12.37 0.64
N LEU A 12 -15.50 -13.45 1.43
CA LEU A 12 -14.28 -13.81 2.16
C LEU A 12 -13.33 -14.69 1.34
N TRP A 13 -13.85 -15.59 0.49
CA TRP A 13 -13.04 -16.66 -0.12
C TRP A 13 -12.89 -16.57 -1.64
N LYS A 14 -13.84 -15.99 -2.38
CA LYS A 14 -13.75 -15.90 -3.85
C LYS A 14 -13.42 -14.51 -4.37
N ASN A 15 -13.86 -13.44 -3.70
CA ASN A 15 -13.71 -12.05 -4.15
C ASN A 15 -12.74 -11.20 -3.30
N ASN A 16 -12.14 -11.76 -2.25
CA ASN A 16 -11.25 -10.97 -1.41
C ASN A 16 -9.86 -10.86 -2.03
N SER A 17 -9.53 -9.69 -2.57
CA SER A 17 -8.21 -9.39 -3.15
C SER A 17 -7.05 -9.62 -2.16
N ALA A 18 -7.30 -9.53 -0.84
CA ALA A 18 -6.30 -9.81 0.18
C ALA A 18 -6.04 -11.31 0.39
N LEU A 19 -7.04 -12.19 0.21
CA LEU A 19 -6.89 -13.65 0.42
C LEU A 19 -6.61 -14.43 -0.87
N VAL A 20 -7.23 -14.06 -1.99
CA VAL A 20 -7.21 -14.87 -3.23
C VAL A 20 -6.05 -14.52 -4.14
N GLN A 21 -5.65 -13.24 -4.16
CA GLN A 21 -4.74 -12.74 -5.17
C GLN A 21 -3.34 -12.42 -4.63
N LEU A 22 -3.13 -12.60 -3.30
CA LEU A 22 -1.84 -12.54 -2.61
C LEU A 22 -1.01 -11.27 -2.96
N LEU A 23 -1.66 -10.15 -3.30
CA LEU A 23 -0.96 -8.91 -3.60
C LEU A 23 -0.46 -8.27 -2.30
N GLY A 24 0.82 -7.92 -2.27
CA GLY A 24 1.43 -7.19 -1.14
C GLY A 24 2.13 -8.08 -0.10
N LEU A 25 2.46 -9.32 -0.43
CA LEU A 25 3.26 -10.21 0.43
C LEU A 25 4.67 -9.69 0.73
N CYS A 26 5.29 -8.95 -0.21
CA CYS A 26 6.68 -8.50 -0.08
C CYS A 26 6.97 -7.71 1.21
N PRO A 27 6.20 -6.66 1.56
CA PRO A 27 6.37 -5.99 2.85
C PRO A 27 5.83 -6.80 4.04
N LEU A 28 4.83 -7.65 3.82
CA LEU A 28 4.20 -8.47 4.85
C LEU A 28 5.18 -9.48 5.46
N LEU A 29 5.93 -10.18 4.61
CA LEU A 29 6.95 -11.15 5.02
C LEU A 29 8.18 -10.49 5.66
N ALA A 30 8.47 -9.24 5.28
CA ALA A 30 9.64 -8.51 5.79
C ALA A 30 9.43 -7.95 7.21
N VAL A 31 8.19 -7.59 7.56
CA VAL A 31 7.88 -6.81 8.77
C VAL A 31 7.27 -7.64 9.90
N THR A 32 6.97 -8.92 9.69
CA THR A 32 6.47 -9.87 10.72
C THR A 32 7.44 -10.17 11.87
N SER A 33 8.62 -9.54 11.90
CA SER A 33 9.60 -9.70 12.99
C SER A 33 9.14 -9.12 14.32
N THR A 34 8.41 -8.00 14.32
CA THR A 34 7.85 -7.40 15.55
C THR A 34 6.49 -6.74 15.28
N ALA A 35 5.61 -6.78 16.28
CA ALA A 35 4.28 -6.17 16.18
C ALA A 35 4.34 -4.65 16.01
N THR A 36 5.32 -3.99 16.62
CA THR A 36 5.54 -2.54 16.51
C THR A 36 5.94 -2.13 15.10
N ASN A 37 6.82 -2.88 14.44
CA ASN A 37 7.20 -2.63 13.05
C ASN A 37 6.01 -2.86 12.09
N ALA A 38 5.22 -3.92 12.33
CA ALA A 38 4.02 -4.22 11.55
C ALA A 38 2.96 -3.13 11.63
N LEU A 39 2.68 -2.64 12.84
CA LEU A 39 1.76 -1.53 13.04
C LEU A 39 2.29 -0.24 12.41
N GLY A 40 3.58 0.05 12.56
CA GLY A 40 4.23 1.22 11.96
C GLY A 40 4.12 1.23 10.43
N LEU A 41 4.45 0.10 9.79
CA LEU A 41 4.38 -0.01 8.33
C LEU A 41 2.92 -0.02 7.83
N GLY A 42 2.00 -0.66 8.55
CA GLY A 42 0.57 -0.67 8.21
C GLY A 42 -0.05 0.73 8.27
N LEU A 43 0.26 1.51 9.29
CA LEU A 43 -0.20 2.89 9.40
C LEU A 43 0.44 3.80 8.34
N ALA A 44 1.73 3.63 8.07
CA ALA A 44 2.40 4.39 7.01
C ALA A 44 1.81 4.08 5.62
N THR A 45 1.57 2.80 5.31
CA THR A 45 1.02 2.39 4.01
C THR A 45 -0.42 2.86 3.80
N THR A 46 -1.27 2.84 4.84
CA THR A 46 -2.64 3.38 4.75
C THR A 46 -2.66 4.89 4.54
N LEU A 47 -1.78 5.65 5.21
CA LEU A 47 -1.61 7.08 4.97
C LEU A 47 -1.11 7.39 3.54
N VAL A 48 -0.08 6.68 3.08
CA VAL A 48 0.43 6.86 1.71
C VAL A 48 -0.66 6.52 0.69
N LEU A 49 -1.39 5.42 0.88
CA LEU A 49 -2.41 4.97 -0.05
C LEU A 49 -3.57 5.98 -0.15
N THR A 50 -4.03 6.52 0.98
CA THR A 50 -5.08 7.55 1.00
C THR A 50 -4.64 8.83 0.28
N LEU A 51 -3.43 9.33 0.56
CA LEU A 51 -2.87 10.52 -0.10
C LEU A 51 -2.65 10.32 -1.61
N THR A 52 -2.10 9.17 -1.98
CA THR A 52 -1.85 8.87 -3.40
C THR A 52 -3.15 8.67 -4.15
N ASN A 53 -4.15 8.00 -3.54
CA ASN A 53 -5.46 7.83 -4.15
C ASN A 53 -6.16 9.17 -4.38
N LEU A 54 -6.05 10.11 -3.44
CA LEU A 54 -6.58 11.46 -3.58
C LEU A 54 -5.90 12.19 -4.75
N THR A 55 -4.57 12.14 -4.79
CA THR A 55 -3.75 12.80 -5.84
C THR A 55 -4.03 12.23 -7.24
N ILE A 56 -4.10 10.90 -7.36
CA ILE A 56 -4.39 10.23 -8.62
C ILE A 56 -5.82 10.52 -9.08
N SER A 57 -6.79 10.57 -8.16
CA SER A 57 -8.18 10.91 -8.49
C SER A 57 -8.28 12.27 -9.18
N THR A 58 -7.53 13.26 -8.70
CA THR A 58 -7.48 14.60 -9.33
C THR A 58 -6.76 14.64 -10.68
N LEU A 59 -5.74 13.80 -10.86
CA LEU A 59 -4.91 13.78 -12.08
C LEU A 59 -5.45 12.86 -13.18
N ARG A 60 -6.40 11.97 -12.87
CA ARG A 60 -6.93 10.94 -13.78
C ARG A 60 -7.37 11.47 -15.15
N HIS A 61 -7.89 12.70 -15.22
CA HIS A 61 -8.37 13.26 -16.48
C HIS A 61 -7.23 13.64 -17.45
N TRP A 62 -6.02 13.83 -16.94
CA TRP A 62 -4.86 14.31 -17.70
C TRP A 62 -3.90 13.18 -18.11
N THR A 63 -4.12 11.95 -17.63
CA THR A 63 -3.17 10.85 -17.80
C THR A 63 -3.48 10.01 -19.06
N PRO A 64 -2.59 9.97 -20.07
CA PRO A 64 -2.76 9.10 -21.23
C PRO A 64 -2.58 7.61 -20.86
N ALA A 65 -3.39 6.74 -21.47
CA ALA A 65 -3.49 5.32 -21.09
C ALA A 65 -2.18 4.54 -21.26
N GLU A 66 -1.34 4.94 -22.22
CA GLU A 66 -0.12 4.23 -22.63
C GLU A 66 1.00 4.30 -21.57
N ILE A 67 1.01 5.34 -20.73
CA ILE A 67 2.05 5.58 -19.72
C ILE A 67 1.47 5.73 -18.30
N ARG A 68 0.28 5.17 -18.04
CA ARG A 68 -0.41 5.30 -16.75
C ARG A 68 0.38 4.69 -15.58
N ILE A 69 1.00 3.52 -15.78
CA ILE A 69 1.72 2.78 -14.73
C ILE A 69 2.94 3.56 -14.26
N PRO A 70 3.87 4.01 -15.13
CA PRO A 70 5.04 4.77 -14.68
C PRO A 70 4.67 6.11 -14.04
N ILE A 71 3.64 6.81 -14.53
CA ILE A 71 3.16 8.07 -13.91
C ILE A 71 2.68 7.83 -12.47
N TYR A 72 1.87 6.78 -12.26
CA TYR A 72 1.37 6.47 -10.91
C TYR A 72 2.49 6.05 -9.96
N VAL A 73 3.47 5.27 -10.42
CA VAL A 73 4.64 4.89 -9.62
C VAL A 73 5.46 6.13 -9.24
N MET A 74 5.65 7.11 -10.13
CA MET A 74 6.34 8.36 -9.81
C MET A 74 5.60 9.19 -8.74
N ILE A 75 4.27 9.27 -8.83
CA ILE A 75 3.45 9.95 -7.82
C ILE A 75 3.58 9.24 -6.46
N ILE A 76 3.42 7.92 -6.42
CA ILE A 76 3.57 7.13 -5.20
C ILE A 76 4.98 7.33 -4.61
N ALA A 77 6.02 7.27 -5.42
CA ALA A 77 7.41 7.45 -4.99
C ALA A 77 7.61 8.81 -4.31
N SER A 78 7.09 9.90 -4.89
CA SER A 78 7.20 11.24 -4.31
C SER A 78 6.51 11.36 -2.95
N VAL A 79 5.30 10.79 -2.80
CA VAL A 79 4.56 10.79 -1.53
C VAL A 79 5.27 9.93 -0.48
N VAL A 80 5.75 8.75 -0.87
CA VAL A 80 6.50 7.87 0.03
C VAL A 80 7.80 8.52 0.50
N SER A 81 8.53 9.20 -0.38
CA SER A 81 9.74 9.94 -0.01
C SER A 81 9.45 11.07 1.00
N ALA A 82 8.35 11.80 0.83
CA ALA A 82 7.94 12.81 1.80
C ALA A 82 7.60 12.19 3.17
N VAL A 83 6.89 11.06 3.19
CA VAL A 83 6.59 10.31 4.42
C VAL A 83 7.87 9.76 5.06
N GLN A 84 8.84 9.32 4.26
CA GLN A 84 10.13 8.82 4.74
C GLN A 84 10.88 9.90 5.54
N MET A 85 10.91 11.13 5.03
CA MET A 85 11.49 12.27 5.74
C MET A 85 10.73 12.61 7.02
N LEU A 86 9.39 12.49 7.01
CA LEU A 86 8.56 12.72 8.20
C LEU A 86 8.84 11.68 9.29
N ILE A 87 8.93 10.40 8.93
CA ILE A 87 9.24 9.31 9.89
C ILE A 87 10.64 9.49 10.47
N ASN A 88 11.62 9.92 9.67
CA ASN A 88 12.97 10.20 10.16
C ASN A 88 12.98 11.31 11.24
N ALA A 89 12.10 12.30 11.12
CA ALA A 89 12.00 13.41 12.07
C ALA A 89 11.29 13.04 13.39
N TYR A 90 10.24 12.20 13.33
CA TYR A 90 9.40 11.90 14.51
C TYR A 90 9.71 10.56 15.19
N ALA A 91 10.24 9.57 14.46
CA ALA A 91 10.36 8.20 14.93
C ALA A 91 11.69 7.55 14.49
N PHE A 92 12.81 8.09 14.98
CA PHE A 92 14.17 7.65 14.64
C PHE A 92 14.43 6.17 14.96
N GLY A 93 13.91 5.66 16.09
CA GLY A 93 14.05 4.24 16.46
C GLY A 93 13.32 3.29 15.50
N LEU A 94 12.19 3.74 14.93
CA LEU A 94 11.47 2.98 13.90
C LEU A 94 12.16 3.12 12.55
N TYR A 95 12.66 4.32 12.20
CA TYR A 95 13.38 4.59 10.96
C TYR A 95 14.62 3.70 10.77
N GLN A 96 15.36 3.40 11.85
CA GLN A 96 16.56 2.55 11.77
C GLN A 96 16.26 1.12 11.29
N SER A 97 15.07 0.60 11.58
CA SER A 97 14.62 -0.72 11.13
C SER A 97 13.75 -0.67 9.88
N LEU A 98 12.87 0.34 9.76
CA LEU A 98 11.91 0.46 8.66
C LEU A 98 12.45 1.19 7.43
N GLY A 99 13.54 1.94 7.54
CA GLY A 99 14.07 2.80 6.47
C GLY A 99 14.35 2.07 5.16
N ILE A 100 14.82 0.82 5.25
CA ILE A 100 15.10 -0.06 4.10
C ILE A 100 13.80 -0.62 3.51
N PHE A 101 12.73 -0.71 4.32
CA PHE A 101 11.45 -1.28 3.92
C PHE A 101 10.46 -0.25 3.33
N ILE A 102 10.69 1.05 3.54
CA ILE A 102 9.83 2.13 3.00
C ILE A 102 9.76 2.11 1.46
N PRO A 103 10.85 1.87 0.70
CA PRO A 103 10.78 1.68 -0.75
C PRO A 103 9.88 0.53 -1.21
N LEU A 104 9.69 -0.52 -0.40
CA LEU A 104 8.76 -1.62 -0.73
C LEU A 104 7.30 -1.17 -0.74
N ILE A 105 6.97 0.01 -0.19
CA ILE A 105 5.63 0.60 -0.30
C ILE A 105 5.36 1.03 -1.75
N VAL A 106 6.37 1.60 -2.43
CA VAL A 106 6.26 2.07 -3.82
C VAL A 106 6.04 0.92 -4.79
N THR A 107 6.74 -0.19 -4.57
CA THR A 107 6.65 -1.40 -5.40
C THR A 107 5.59 -2.38 -4.93
N ASN A 108 4.80 -2.02 -3.91
CA ASN A 108 3.76 -2.90 -3.41
C ASN A 108 2.66 -3.09 -4.47
N CYS A 109 2.47 -4.33 -4.89
CA CYS A 109 1.47 -4.69 -5.89
C CYS A 109 0.03 -4.36 -5.44
N ILE A 110 -0.25 -4.26 -4.14
CA ILE A 110 -1.56 -3.82 -3.64
C ILE A 110 -1.81 -2.33 -3.90
N VAL A 111 -0.74 -1.53 -4.00
CA VAL A 111 -0.79 -0.08 -4.25
C VAL A 111 -0.85 0.19 -5.75
N VAL A 112 -0.09 -0.57 -6.56
CA VAL A 112 0.00 -0.39 -8.01
C VAL A 112 -1.10 -1.15 -8.77
N GLY A 113 -1.45 -2.36 -8.33
CA GLY A 113 -2.28 -3.33 -9.05
C GLY A 113 -3.79 -3.05 -9.25
N PRO A 114 -4.49 -2.26 -8.41
CA PRO A 114 -5.94 -2.05 -8.60
C PRO A 114 -6.31 -0.96 -9.63
N ARG A 115 -5.38 -0.49 -10.49
CA ARG A 115 -5.60 0.63 -11.43
C ARG A 115 -5.22 0.36 -12.89
#